data_AF-A0A9E0IJ14-F1
#
_entry.id   AF-A0A9E0IJ14-F1
#
_cell.length_a   1.000
_cell.length_b   1.000
_cell.length_c   1.000
_cell.angle_alpha   90.00
_cell.angle_beta   90.00
_cell.angle_gamma   90.00
#
_symmetry.space_group_name_H-M   'P 1'
#
loop_
_entity.id
_entity.type
_entity.pdbx_description
1 polymer ?
#
loop_
_entity_poly.entity_id
_entity_poly.type
_entity_poly.pdbx_seq_one_letter_code
_entity_poly.pdbx_strand_id
1 'polypeptide(L)'
;MLSGRRKLYTYAAVVALYALVFGWWMFFFAHQSEFLEGSDCADLMVYGARRAGLRLPYSWTGDLPRVTRLLGRGEHGDDGVYRDRRGQPVPFTRPGDLVLFPRHVGALVEDRAPLGQLDTGDIMMHTLFDSPKEQAIADSGYADNVVEVRRWR
;
A
#
# COMPACT_ATOMS: atom_id res chain seq x y z
N MET A 1 -0.86 38.45 -54.92
CA MET A 1 -0.04 38.39 -53.68
C MET A 1 -0.90 37.95 -52.49
N LEU A 2 -1.07 36.64 -52.24
CA LEU A 2 -1.84 36.10 -51.09
C LEU A 2 -1.16 34.86 -50.46
N SER A 3 0.16 34.72 -50.64
CA SER A 3 0.90 33.48 -50.34
C SER A 3 1.58 33.45 -48.95
N GLY A 4 1.81 34.62 -48.33
CA GLY A 4 2.58 34.72 -47.07
C GLY A 4 1.79 34.39 -45.79
N ARG A 5 0.54 34.87 -45.67
CA ARG A 5 -0.24 34.75 -44.44
C ARG A 5 -0.74 33.33 -44.17
N ARG A 6 -1.14 32.57 -45.20
CA ARG A 6 -1.61 31.17 -45.02
C ARG A 6 -0.54 30.25 -44.45
N LYS A 7 0.72 30.39 -44.88
CA LYS A 7 1.84 29.56 -44.38
C LYS A 7 2.14 29.79 -42.89
N LEU A 8 1.99 31.03 -42.42
CA LEU A 8 2.23 31.39 -41.01
C LEU A 8 1.20 30.75 -40.07
N TYR A 9 -0.08 30.74 -40.45
CA TYR A 9 -1.14 30.09 -39.68
C TYR A 9 -0.98 28.56 -39.64
N THR A 10 -0.53 27.94 -40.73
CA THR A 10 -0.25 26.50 -40.76
C THR A 10 0.91 26.14 -39.81
N TYR A 11 1.98 26.93 -39.79
CA TYR A 11 3.10 26.70 -38.88
C TYR A 11 2.71 26.88 -37.41
N ALA A 12 1.99 27.95 -37.08
CA ALA A 12 1.53 28.19 -35.71
C ALA A 12 0.58 27.07 -35.21
N ALA A 13 -0.33 26.60 -36.08
CA ALA A 13 -1.24 25.51 -35.75
C ALA A 13 -0.50 24.17 -35.55
N VAL A 14 0.50 23.87 -36.37
CA VAL A 14 1.33 22.66 -36.23
C VAL A 14 2.16 22.70 -34.96
N VAL A 15 2.77 23.85 -34.63
CA VAL A 15 3.55 24.02 -33.39
C VAL A 15 2.65 23.92 -32.15
N ALA A 16 1.45 24.52 -32.18
CA ALA A 16 0.49 24.40 -31.09
C ALA A 16 -0.01 22.96 -30.90
N LEU A 17 -0.28 22.23 -32.00
CA LEU A 17 -0.64 20.82 -31.95
C LEU A 17 0.51 19.98 -31.40
N TYR A 18 1.75 20.26 -31.80
CA TYR A 18 2.92 19.58 -31.25
C TYR A 18 3.08 19.86 -29.75
N ALA A 19 2.96 21.11 -29.31
CA ALA A 19 3.05 21.47 -27.90
C ALA A 19 1.92 20.86 -27.07
N LEU A 20 0.71 20.72 -27.62
CA LEU A 20 -0.40 20.05 -26.94
C LEU A 20 -0.20 18.53 -26.89
N VAL A 21 0.20 17.89 -27.98
CA VAL A 21 0.37 16.42 -28.01
C VAL A 21 1.61 16.00 -27.22
N PHE A 22 2.77 16.64 -27.44
CA PHE A 22 4.01 16.33 -26.73
C PHE A 22 4.06 16.89 -25.32
N GLY A 23 3.51 18.09 -25.09
CA GLY A 23 3.40 18.64 -23.75
C GLY A 23 2.52 17.75 -22.87
N TRP A 24 1.40 17.27 -23.39
CA TRP A 24 0.54 16.32 -22.67
C TRP A 24 1.24 14.98 -22.43
N TRP A 25 2.01 14.48 -23.40
CA TRP A 25 2.88 13.30 -23.22
C TRP A 25 3.93 13.46 -22.12
N MET A 26 4.53 14.65 -21.95
CA MET A 26 5.51 14.91 -20.89
C MET A 26 4.91 14.92 -19.48
N PHE A 27 3.59 15.07 -19.31
CA PHE A 27 2.95 15.07 -18.00
C PHE A 27 2.51 13.69 -17.50
N PHE A 28 2.55 12.64 -18.33
CA PHE A 28 2.03 11.30 -17.97
C PHE A 28 3.10 10.24 -17.64
N PHE A 29 4.38 10.60 -17.62
CA PHE A 29 5.44 9.67 -17.22
C PHE A 29 6.07 10.13 -15.91
N ALA A 30 5.28 10.13 -14.84
CA ALA A 30 5.86 10.05 -13.51
C ALA A 30 6.62 8.70 -13.43
N HIS A 31 7.90 8.77 -13.08
CA HIS A 31 8.76 7.60 -13.02
C HIS A 31 8.25 6.67 -11.91
N GLN A 32 8.31 5.35 -12.06
CA GLN A 32 7.88 4.35 -11.06
C GLN A 32 8.33 4.68 -9.61
N SER A 33 9.50 5.29 -9.47
CA SER A 33 10.06 5.76 -8.19
C SER A 33 9.25 6.86 -7.50
N GLU A 34 8.57 7.72 -8.27
CA GLU A 34 7.70 8.78 -7.73
C GLU A 34 6.40 8.21 -7.12
N PHE A 35 5.99 7.03 -7.57
CA PHE A 35 4.86 6.27 -7.01
C PHE A 35 5.27 5.27 -5.93
N LEU A 36 6.55 5.25 -5.56
CA LEU A 36 7.13 4.26 -4.63
C LEU A 36 6.97 2.81 -5.12
N GLU A 37 6.74 2.60 -6.42
CA GLU A 37 6.69 1.28 -7.05
C GLU A 37 8.06 0.61 -6.89
N GLY A 38 8.06 -0.56 -6.24
CA GLY A 38 9.28 -1.28 -5.85
C GLY A 38 9.75 -1.05 -4.41
N SER A 39 8.99 -0.30 -3.59
CA SER A 39 9.23 -0.23 -2.15
C SER A 39 8.96 -1.60 -1.50
N ASP A 40 9.85 -2.03 -0.61
CA ASP A 40 9.61 -3.19 0.23
C ASP A 40 8.44 -2.88 1.20
N CYS A 41 7.53 -3.83 1.37
CA CYS A 41 6.40 -3.72 2.30
C CYS A 41 6.84 -3.27 3.71
N ALA A 42 7.94 -3.82 4.22
CA ALA A 42 8.47 -3.49 5.53
C ALA A 42 9.10 -2.09 5.58
N ASP A 43 9.77 -1.68 4.49
CA ASP A 43 10.35 -0.34 4.41
C ASP A 43 9.26 0.75 4.40
N LEU A 44 8.12 0.52 3.73
CA LEU A 44 6.97 1.42 3.82
C LEU A 44 6.47 1.56 5.26
N MET A 45 6.34 0.45 5.99
CA MET A 45 5.88 0.45 7.38
C MET A 45 6.86 1.19 8.29
N VAL A 46 8.16 0.91 8.15
CA VAL A 46 9.23 1.60 8.90
C VAL A 46 9.27 3.08 8.56
N TYR A 47 9.11 3.45 7.27
CA TYR A 47 9.04 4.84 6.85
C TYR A 47 7.88 5.57 7.54
N GLY A 48 6.67 4.99 7.52
CA GLY A 48 5.51 5.55 8.21
C GLY A 48 5.74 5.72 9.72
N ALA A 49 6.27 4.69 10.38
CA ALA A 49 6.63 4.73 11.79
C ALA A 49 7.63 5.84 12.11
N ARG A 50 8.64 6.04 11.25
CA ARG A 50 9.64 7.12 11.41
C ARG A 50 9.03 8.50 11.24
N ARG A 51 8.07 8.67 10.32
CA ARG A 51 7.31 9.92 10.18
C ARG A 51 6.39 10.21 11.36
N ALA A 52 5.94 9.17 12.06
CA ALA A 52 5.25 9.26 13.34
C ALA A 52 6.19 9.49 14.55
N GLY A 53 7.50 9.67 14.33
CA GLY A 53 8.48 10.02 15.36
C GLY A 53 9.29 8.86 15.95
N LEU A 54 9.09 7.62 15.47
CA LEU A 54 9.88 6.48 15.92
C LEU A 54 11.27 6.46 15.29
N ARG A 55 12.26 5.93 16.00
CA ARG A 55 13.63 5.78 15.50
C ARG A 55 13.93 4.31 15.27
N LEU A 56 13.64 3.84 14.06
CA LEU A 56 13.78 2.44 13.67
C LEU A 56 14.76 2.31 12.49
N PRO A 57 15.63 1.30 12.47
CA PRO A 57 16.38 0.95 11.27
C PRO A 57 15.42 0.38 10.22
N TYR A 58 15.73 0.64 8.94
CA TYR A 58 15.11 -0.10 7.84
C TYR A 58 15.46 -1.58 7.92
N SER A 59 14.53 -2.43 7.49
CA SER A 59 14.60 -3.86 7.68
C SER A 59 13.60 -4.58 6.79
N TRP A 60 13.58 -5.90 6.86
CA TRP A 60 12.64 -6.75 6.12
C TRP A 60 11.58 -7.33 7.04
N THR A 61 10.52 -7.87 6.44
CA THR A 61 9.33 -8.38 7.14
C THR A 61 9.62 -9.29 8.33
N GLY A 62 10.59 -10.21 8.19
CA GLY A 62 10.93 -11.18 9.24
C GLY A 62 11.67 -10.60 10.44
N ASP A 63 12.23 -9.39 10.35
CA ASP A 63 12.89 -8.71 11.47
C ASP A 63 11.98 -7.75 12.24
N LEU A 64 10.82 -7.38 11.68
CA LEU A 64 9.79 -6.60 12.37
C LEU A 64 9.39 -7.15 13.76
N PRO A 65 9.30 -8.47 14.03
CA PRO A 65 9.10 -8.99 15.38
C PRO A 65 10.07 -8.45 16.45
N ARG A 66 11.29 -8.03 16.09
CA ARG A 66 12.29 -7.51 17.04
C ARG A 66 11.93 -6.13 17.58
N VAL A 67 11.26 -5.32 16.76
CA VAL A 67 10.91 -3.91 17.06
C VAL A 67 9.41 -3.72 17.29
N THR A 68 8.64 -4.82 17.29
CA THR A 68 7.20 -4.82 17.55
C THR A 68 6.85 -5.78 18.67
N ARG A 69 5.66 -5.62 19.25
CA ARG A 69 5.05 -6.58 20.19
C ARG A 69 3.88 -7.26 19.50
N LEU A 70 3.73 -8.56 19.76
CA LEU A 70 2.59 -9.35 19.27
C LEU A 70 1.33 -9.00 20.06
N LEU A 71 0.23 -8.76 19.36
CA LEU A 71 -1.09 -8.52 19.95
C LEU A 71 -2.04 -9.69 19.73
N GLY A 72 -1.91 -10.38 18.59
CA GLY A 72 -2.69 -11.57 18.27
C GLY A 72 -2.05 -12.34 17.12
N ARG A 73 -2.32 -13.63 17.05
CA ARG A 73 -1.89 -14.52 15.97
C ARG A 73 -3.00 -15.49 15.66
N GLY A 74 -3.27 -15.71 14.38
CA GLY A 74 -4.31 -16.63 13.96
C GLY A 74 -4.17 -17.13 12.53
N GLU A 75 -5.01 -18.09 12.20
CA GLU A 75 -5.12 -18.71 10.88
C GLU A 75 -6.46 -18.33 10.26
N HIS A 76 -6.51 -18.28 8.93
CA HIS A 76 -7.72 -17.93 8.18
C HIS A 76 -8.80 -19.00 8.40
N GLY A 77 -10.00 -18.58 8.79
CA GLY A 77 -11.19 -19.44 8.87
C GLY A 77 -12.07 -19.34 7.63
N ASP A 78 -12.92 -20.33 7.39
CA ASP A 78 -13.79 -20.41 6.21
C ASP A 78 -14.78 -19.23 6.08
N ASP A 79 -15.04 -18.51 7.17
CA ASP A 79 -15.90 -17.34 7.23
C ASP A 79 -15.15 -16.00 7.09
N GLY A 80 -13.86 -16.02 6.75
CA GLY A 80 -13.01 -14.85 6.61
C GLY A 80 -12.30 -14.42 7.90
N VAL A 81 -12.75 -14.89 9.06
CA VAL A 81 -12.24 -14.42 10.35
C VAL A 81 -11.00 -15.19 10.76
N TYR A 82 -9.94 -14.46 11.12
CA TYR A 82 -8.72 -15.07 11.63
C TYR A 82 -8.89 -15.53 13.07
N ARG A 83 -8.49 -16.77 13.38
CA ARG A 83 -8.64 -17.35 14.73
C ARG A 83 -7.35 -17.91 15.29
N ASP A 84 -7.17 -17.74 16.60
CA ASP A 84 -6.06 -18.34 17.32
C ASP A 84 -6.24 -19.86 17.47
N ARG A 85 -5.26 -20.53 18.09
CA ARG A 85 -5.27 -21.98 18.33
C ARG A 85 -6.42 -22.47 19.24
N ARG A 86 -7.10 -21.55 19.93
CA ARG A 86 -8.25 -21.82 20.81
C ARG A 86 -9.58 -21.54 20.10
N GLY A 87 -9.53 -21.17 18.81
CA GLY A 87 -10.70 -20.77 18.03
C GLY A 87 -11.22 -19.38 18.37
N GLN A 88 -10.46 -18.57 19.13
CA GLN A 88 -10.86 -17.20 19.44
C GLN A 88 -10.47 -16.26 18.31
N PRO A 89 -11.34 -15.31 17.92
CA PRO A 89 -11.01 -14.32 16.91
C PRO A 89 -9.77 -13.52 17.29
N VAL A 90 -8.86 -13.36 16.33
CA VAL A 90 -7.78 -12.38 16.44
C VAL A 90 -8.42 -10.99 16.44
N PRO A 91 -8.06 -10.09 17.36
CA PRO A 91 -8.72 -8.79 17.42
C PRO A 91 -8.28 -7.89 16.26
N PHE A 92 -9.23 -7.18 15.65
CA PHE A 92 -8.90 -5.90 15.01
C PHE A 92 -8.61 -4.91 16.13
N THR A 93 -7.42 -4.30 16.11
CA THR A 93 -6.93 -3.54 17.27
C THR A 93 -7.12 -2.04 17.10
N ARG A 94 -6.40 -1.42 16.17
CA ARG A 94 -6.56 -0.02 15.78
C ARG A 94 -5.85 0.26 14.46
N PRO A 95 -6.22 1.34 13.75
CA PRO A 95 -5.46 1.82 12.61
C PRO A 95 -3.99 2.10 12.95
N GLY A 96 -3.09 1.74 12.04
CA GLY A 96 -1.64 1.89 12.17
C GLY A 96 -0.93 0.74 12.91
N ASP A 97 -1.66 -0.17 13.56
CA ASP A 97 -1.08 -1.44 13.98
C ASP A 97 -0.80 -2.33 12.75
N LEU A 98 0.21 -3.18 12.84
CA LEU A 98 0.68 -3.98 11.71
C LEU A 98 -0.11 -5.28 11.60
N VAL A 99 -0.42 -5.66 10.36
CA VAL A 99 -0.88 -6.99 9.97
C VAL A 99 0.25 -7.69 9.22
N LEU A 100 0.84 -8.70 9.86
CA LEU A 100 2.05 -9.36 9.38
C LEU A 100 1.74 -10.78 8.90
N PHE A 101 2.16 -11.07 7.68
CA PHE A 101 2.16 -12.40 7.06
C PHE A 101 3.61 -12.89 6.94
N PRO A 102 3.88 -14.19 6.66
CA PRO A 102 5.24 -14.73 6.65
C PRO A 102 6.25 -14.00 5.74
N ARG A 103 5.77 -13.35 4.66
CA ARG A 103 6.61 -12.62 3.70
C ARG A 103 6.02 -11.27 3.28
N HIS A 104 5.03 -10.76 4.00
CA HIS A 104 4.36 -9.51 3.67
C HIS A 104 3.88 -8.78 4.92
N VAL A 105 3.76 -7.46 4.85
CA VAL A 105 3.20 -6.65 5.93
C VAL A 105 2.35 -5.51 5.39
N GLY A 106 1.30 -5.18 6.12
CA GLY A 106 0.55 -3.94 5.96
C GLY A 106 0.27 -3.28 7.31
N ALA A 107 -0.31 -2.09 7.27
CA ALA A 107 -0.89 -1.43 8.44
C ALA A 107 -2.41 -1.50 8.35
N LEU A 108 -3.09 -1.80 9.46
CA LEU A 108 -4.54 -1.74 9.56
C LEU A 108 -5.02 -0.30 9.32
N VAL A 109 -6.14 -0.14 8.62
CA VAL A 109 -6.71 1.18 8.28
C VAL A 109 -8.17 1.26 8.71
N GLU A 110 -8.97 0.27 8.36
CA GLU A 110 -10.42 0.27 8.58
C GLU A 110 -10.87 -1.11 9.07
N ASP A 111 -11.62 -1.11 10.18
CA ASP A 111 -12.30 -2.28 10.75
C ASP A 111 -13.65 -2.43 10.04
N ARG A 112 -13.91 -3.59 9.43
CA ARG A 112 -15.16 -3.90 8.76
C ARG A 112 -15.88 -5.04 9.48
N ALA A 113 -17.16 -5.21 9.16
CA ALA A 113 -17.94 -6.28 9.79
C ALA A 113 -17.29 -7.65 9.48
N PRO A 114 -17.09 -8.53 10.49
CA PRO A 114 -17.51 -8.39 11.88
C PRO A 114 -16.58 -7.49 12.74
N LEU A 115 -17.11 -6.38 13.24
CA LEU A 115 -16.33 -5.35 13.95
C LEU A 115 -15.56 -5.89 15.16
N GLY A 116 -14.33 -5.39 15.33
CA GLY A 116 -13.44 -5.74 16.43
C GLY A 116 -12.72 -7.08 16.25
N GLN A 117 -12.98 -7.79 15.14
CA GLN A 117 -12.34 -9.05 14.80
C GLN A 117 -11.57 -8.85 13.51
N LEU A 118 -10.32 -9.31 13.47
CA LEU A 118 -9.54 -9.29 12.25
C LEU A 118 -10.17 -10.25 11.26
N ASP A 119 -10.60 -9.70 10.14
CA ASP A 119 -11.31 -10.39 9.07
C ASP A 119 -10.71 -10.02 7.72
N THR A 120 -10.86 -10.91 6.73
CA THR A 120 -10.38 -10.64 5.36
C THR A 120 -11.02 -9.42 4.71
N GLY A 121 -12.19 -8.97 5.17
CA GLY A 121 -12.85 -7.74 4.72
C GLY A 121 -12.19 -6.45 5.23
N ASP A 122 -11.35 -6.51 6.27
CA ASP A 122 -10.68 -5.33 6.83
C ASP A 122 -9.73 -4.69 5.82
N ILE A 123 -9.61 -3.36 5.89
CA ILE A 123 -8.70 -2.61 5.02
C ILE A 123 -7.33 -2.49 5.66
N MET A 124 -6.32 -2.83 4.86
CA MET A 124 -4.92 -2.52 5.17
C MET A 124 -4.29 -1.63 4.10
N MET A 125 -3.36 -0.79 4.53
CA MET A 125 -2.43 -0.08 3.66
C MET A 125 -1.16 -0.91 3.51
N HIS A 126 -0.76 -1.18 2.27
CA HIS A 126 0.49 -1.88 1.98
C HIS A 126 1.02 -1.54 0.59
N THR A 127 2.23 -2.02 0.31
CA THR A 127 2.86 -2.03 -1.02
C THR A 127 3.56 -3.37 -1.19
N LEU A 128 3.59 -3.91 -2.40
CA LEU A 128 4.52 -4.98 -2.78
C LEU A 128 4.61 -5.04 -4.30
N PHE A 129 5.75 -4.61 -4.86
CA PHE A 129 5.95 -4.50 -6.33
C PHE A 129 4.88 -3.67 -7.05
N ASP A 130 4.26 -2.74 -6.31
CA ASP A 130 3.15 -1.91 -6.76
C ASP A 130 3.11 -0.62 -5.93
N SER A 131 2.36 0.38 -6.39
CA SER A 131 2.08 1.60 -5.64
C SER A 131 1.44 1.30 -4.28
N PRO A 132 1.81 2.01 -3.19
CA PRO A 132 1.11 1.92 -1.92
C PRO A 132 -0.37 2.16 -2.07
N LYS A 133 -1.19 1.28 -1.50
CA LYS A 133 -2.65 1.35 -1.62
C LYS A 133 -3.35 0.84 -0.38
N GLU A 134 -4.58 1.28 -0.21
CA GLU A 134 -5.54 0.71 0.74
C GLU A 134 -6.39 -0.33 0.03
N GLN A 135 -6.45 -1.53 0.58
CA GLN A 135 -7.25 -2.62 0.02
C GLN A 135 -7.67 -3.60 1.11
N ALA A 136 -8.71 -4.39 0.81
CA ALA A 136 -9.12 -5.46 1.68
C ALA A 136 -8.00 -6.51 1.82
N ILE A 137 -7.91 -7.14 2.98
CA ILE A 137 -6.97 -8.24 3.21
C ILE A 137 -7.24 -9.40 2.22
N ALA A 138 -8.51 -9.68 1.90
CA ALA A 138 -8.94 -10.66 0.91
C ALA A 138 -8.25 -10.46 -0.46
N ASP A 139 -8.12 -9.20 -0.88
CA ASP A 139 -7.61 -8.83 -2.21
C ASP A 139 -6.07 -8.75 -2.26
N SER A 140 -5.38 -9.09 -1.18
CA SER A 140 -3.92 -8.95 -1.08
C SER A 140 -3.13 -10.12 -1.65
N GLY A 141 -3.79 -11.25 -1.90
CA GLY A 141 -3.11 -12.51 -2.19
C GLY A 141 -2.41 -13.13 -0.97
N TYR A 142 -2.54 -12.52 0.22
CA TYR A 142 -1.98 -13.04 1.47
C TYR A 142 -3.02 -13.54 2.46
N ALA A 143 -4.31 -13.42 2.14
CA ALA A 143 -5.42 -13.72 3.04
C ALA A 143 -5.35 -15.12 3.68
N ASP A 144 -4.96 -16.14 2.92
CA ASP A 144 -4.92 -17.54 3.39
C ASP A 144 -3.72 -17.86 4.29
N ASN A 145 -2.83 -16.90 4.54
CA ASN A 145 -1.67 -17.14 5.39
C ASN A 145 -2.00 -16.96 6.87
N VAL A 146 -1.18 -17.59 7.72
CA VAL A 146 -1.14 -17.25 9.14
C VAL A 146 -0.81 -15.77 9.30
N VAL A 147 -1.55 -15.10 10.16
CA VAL A 147 -1.43 -13.66 10.41
C VAL A 147 -0.95 -13.39 11.83
N GLU A 148 -0.17 -12.33 12.00
CA GLU A 148 0.20 -11.75 13.29
C GLU A 148 -0.18 -10.26 13.31
N VAL A 149 -1.03 -9.87 14.26
CA VAL A 149 -1.30 -8.45 14.55
C VAL A 149 -0.24 -7.96 15.52
N ARG A 150 0.45 -6.87 15.17
CA ARG A 150 1.58 -6.35 15.95
C ARG A 150 1.52 -4.85 16.12
N ARG A 151 2.23 -4.35 17.13
CA ARG A 151 2.37 -2.91 17.39
C ARG A 151 3.82 -2.54 17.61
N TRP A 152 4.24 -1.40 17.07
CA TRP A 152 5.55 -0.81 17.36
C TRP A 152 5.80 -0.70 18.87
N ARG A 153 7.04 -0.94 19.28
CA ARG A 153 7.49 -0.76 20.67
C ARG A 153 7.89 0.68 20.96
#